data_AF-A0A6G8C7M3-F1
#
_entry.id   AF-A0A6G8C7M3-F1
#
_cell.length_a   1.000
_cell.length_b   1.000
_cell.length_c   1.000
_cell.angle_alpha   90.00
_cell.angle_beta   90.00
_cell.angle_gamma   90.00
#
_symmetry.space_group_name_H-M   'P 1'
#
loop_
_entity.id
_entity.type
_entity.pdbx_description
1 polymer ?
#
loop_
_entity_poly.entity_id
_entity_poly.type
_entity_poly.pdbx_seq_one_letter_code
_entity_poly.pdbx_strand_id
1 'polypeptide(L)'
;MSVEAIAEQRSLSTGTVRAHIETLYAKGYQIRLEEFLTMDEFAEIQTARDQLGGEPLLRDLFDHLREKHDYFKLRLAVHYQKRLRGDG
;
A
#
# COMPACT_ATOMS: atom_id res chain seq x y z
N MET A 1 -20.42 13.92 -23.04
CA MET A 1 -19.36 12.89 -23.09
C MET A 1 -19.41 12.15 -21.77
N SER A 2 -19.63 10.84 -21.82
CA SER A 2 -20.08 10.04 -20.68
C SER A 2 -18.95 9.61 -19.74
N VAL A 3 -19.31 9.45 -18.46
CA VAL A 3 -18.43 9.07 -17.33
C VAL A 3 -17.77 7.70 -17.53
N GLU A 4 -18.35 6.87 -18.39
CA GLU A 4 -17.88 5.53 -18.74
C GLU A 4 -16.54 5.54 -19.49
N ALA A 5 -16.24 6.60 -20.26
CA ALA A 5 -14.94 6.75 -20.93
C ALA A 5 -13.81 7.20 -19.98
N ILE A 6 -14.16 7.70 -18.79
CA ILE A 6 -13.18 8.10 -17.75
C ILE A 6 -12.70 6.87 -16.96
N ALA A 7 -13.46 5.78 -16.98
CA ALA A 7 -13.14 4.53 -16.29
C ALA A 7 -12.19 3.61 -17.08
N GLU A 8 -12.12 3.74 -18.41
CA GLU A 8 -11.31 2.85 -19.27
C GLU A 8 -9.82 3.18 -19.31
N GLN A 9 -9.40 4.38 -18.89
CA GLN A 9 -7.97 4.70 -18.86
C GLN A 9 -7.36 4.34 -17.50
N ARG A 10 -7.47 3.05 -17.15
CA ARG A 10 -6.62 2.35 -16.16
C ARG A 10 -5.16 2.30 -16.65
N SER A 11 -4.56 3.47 -16.82
CA SER A 11 -3.13 3.64 -16.65
C SER A 11 -2.99 4.66 -15.54
N LEU A 12 -3.04 4.14 -14.31
CA LEU A 12 -2.57 4.80 -13.09
C LEU A 12 -1.10 5.17 -13.30
N SER A 13 -0.88 6.24 -14.06
CA SER A 13 0.42 6.85 -14.23
C SER A 13 0.79 7.39 -12.86
N THR A 14 1.92 6.90 -12.37
CA THR A 14 2.63 7.21 -11.13
C THR A 14 2.77 8.71 -10.79
N GLY A 15 2.37 9.63 -11.69
CA GLY A 15 2.25 11.06 -11.44
C GLY A 15 1.08 11.47 -10.54
N THR A 16 -0.08 10.79 -10.59
CA THR A 16 -1.27 11.19 -9.79
C THR A 16 -1.10 10.86 -8.31
N VAL A 17 -0.41 9.75 -8.01
CA VAL A 17 -0.09 9.34 -6.63
C VAL A 17 0.74 10.41 -5.92
N ARG A 18 1.70 11.03 -6.62
CA ARG A 18 2.53 12.10 -6.05
C ARG A 18 1.74 13.36 -5.75
N ALA A 19 0.88 13.81 -6.67
CA ALA A 19 0.04 15.00 -6.46
C ALA A 19 -0.99 14.80 -5.33
N HIS A 20 -1.51 13.58 -5.18
CA HIS A 20 -2.42 13.24 -4.07
C HIS A 20 -1.69 13.24 -2.72
N ILE A 21 -0.50 12.64 -2.65
CA ILE A 21 0.32 12.61 -1.44
C ILE A 21 0.76 14.02 -1.02
N GLU A 22 1.17 14.86 -1.98
CA GLU A 22 1.61 16.23 -1.73
C GLU A 22 0.46 17.10 -1.16
N THR A 23 -0.75 16.91 -1.69
CA THR A 23 -1.97 17.58 -1.21
C THR A 23 -2.40 17.09 0.18
N LEU A 24 -2.22 15.79 0.46
CA LEU A 24 -2.57 15.16 1.75
C LEU A 24 -1.59 15.56 2.86
N TYR A 25 -0.29 15.65 2.55
CA TYR A 25 0.74 16.08 3.49
C TYR A 25 0.60 17.56 3.86
N ALA A 26 0.30 18.42 2.87
CA ALA A 26 0.09 19.86 3.08
C ALA A 26 -1.13 20.18 4.00
N LYS A 27 -2.07 19.24 4.16
CA LYS A 27 -3.28 19.42 4.96
C LYS A 27 -3.22 18.84 6.38
N GLY A 28 -2.11 18.23 6.79
CA GLY A 28 -1.93 17.74 8.17
C GLY A 28 -2.85 16.58 8.57
N TYR A 29 -3.35 15.81 7.60
CA TYR A 29 -4.29 14.72 7.87
C TYR A 29 -3.57 13.49 8.46
N GLN A 30 -4.23 12.87 9.44
CA GLN A 30 -3.95 11.48 9.82
C GLN A 30 -4.01 10.63 8.55
N ILE A 31 -2.84 10.17 8.09
CA ILE A 31 -2.72 9.36 6.89
C ILE A 31 -3.59 8.10 7.10
N ARG A 32 -4.73 8.04 6.42
CA ARG A 32 -5.55 6.84 6.40
C ARG A 32 -4.81 5.82 5.55
N LEU A 33 -4.24 4.83 6.23
CA LEU A 33 -3.47 3.75 5.60
C LEU A 33 -4.33 3.00 4.57
N GLU A 34 -5.64 2.96 4.80
CA GLU A 34 -6.68 2.42 3.92
C GLU A 34 -6.78 3.13 2.55
N GLU A 35 -6.31 4.38 2.42
CA GLU A 35 -6.27 5.10 1.14
C GLU A 35 -5.08 4.69 0.26
N PHE A 36 -4.07 4.02 0.84
CA PHE A 36 -2.83 3.62 0.17
C PHE A 36 -2.64 2.11 0.07
N LEU A 37 -3.31 1.38 0.96
CA LEU A 37 -3.28 -0.07 1.05
C LEU A 37 -4.68 -0.56 1.38
N THR A 38 -5.30 -1.28 0.44
CA THR A 38 -6.60 -1.89 0.70
C THR A 38 -6.46 -3.06 1.67
N MET A 39 -7.56 -3.45 2.32
CA MET A 39 -7.56 -4.60 3.25
C MET A 39 -7.19 -5.93 2.55
N ASP A 40 -7.51 -6.06 1.26
CA ASP A 40 -7.13 -7.22 0.43
C ASP A 40 -5.61 -7.28 0.22
N GLU A 41 -5.01 -6.15 -0.19
CA GLU A 41 -3.55 -6.05 -0.34
C GLU A 41 -2.82 -6.23 1.00
N PHE A 42 -3.36 -5.68 2.07
CA PHE A 42 -2.82 -5.89 3.42
C PHE A 42 -2.87 -7.36 3.82
N ALA A 43 -3.99 -8.05 3.56
CA ALA A 43 -4.13 -9.47 3.83
C ALA A 43 -3.13 -10.30 3.01
N GLU A 44 -2.99 -10.00 1.72
CA GLU A 44 -2.03 -10.68 0.83
C GLU A 44 -0.58 -10.50 1.33
N ILE A 45 -0.21 -9.27 1.69
CA ILE A 45 1.11 -8.96 2.26
C ILE A 45 1.31 -9.68 3.60
N GLN A 46 0.30 -9.71 4.47
CA GLN A 46 0.39 -10.41 5.75
C GLN A 46 0.54 -11.92 5.58
N THR A 47 -0.20 -12.54 4.66
CA THR A 47 -0.08 -13.95 4.34
C THR A 47 1.32 -14.27 3.80
N ALA A 48 1.84 -13.44 2.88
CA ALA A 48 3.21 -13.59 2.40
C ALA A 48 4.24 -13.46 3.53
N ARG A 49 4.03 -12.52 4.46
CA ARG A 49 4.90 -12.38 5.64
C ARG A 49 4.87 -13.60 6.55
N ASP A 50 3.69 -14.13 6.83
CA ASP A 50 3.52 -15.32 7.68
C ASP A 50 4.19 -16.55 7.05
N GLN A 51 4.04 -16.73 5.73
CA GLN A 51 4.70 -17.79 4.96
C GLN A 51 6.24 -17.70 5.00
N LEU A 52 6.78 -16.48 5.10
CA LEU A 52 8.22 -16.24 5.20
C LEU A 52 8.75 -16.23 6.65
N GLY A 53 7.93 -16.59 7.65
CA GLY A 53 8.35 -16.68 9.05
C GLY A 53 8.05 -15.44 9.90
N GLY A 54 7.12 -14.58 9.46
CA GLY A 54 6.56 -13.47 10.23
C GLY A 54 7.32 -12.14 10.12
N GLU A 55 8.66 -12.18 10.13
CA GLU A 55 9.54 -11.01 10.02
C GLU A 55 10.51 -11.10 8.83
N PRO A 56 10.03 -11.32 7.59
CA PRO A 56 10.92 -11.32 6.44
C PRO A 56 11.50 -9.93 6.18
N LEU A 57 12.64 -9.90 5.48
CA LEU A 57 13.14 -8.66 4.92
C LEU A 57 12.17 -8.19 3.83
N LEU A 58 12.09 -6.87 3.64
CA LEU A 58 11.23 -6.28 2.60
C LEU A 58 11.55 -6.82 1.19
N ARG A 59 12.82 -7.18 0.95
CA ARG A 59 13.25 -7.76 -0.33
C ARG A 59 12.63 -9.12 -0.58
N ASP A 60 12.70 -10.03 0.39
CA ASP A 60 12.11 -11.37 0.27
C ASP A 60 10.59 -11.27 0.08
N LEU A 61 9.96 -10.34 0.78
CA LEU A 61 8.53 -10.08 0.63
C LEU A 61 8.17 -9.52 -0.75
N PHE A 62 9.00 -8.62 -1.28
CA PHE A 62 8.83 -8.06 -2.62
C PHE A 62 8.98 -9.12 -3.71
N ASP A 63 9.98 -10.00 -3.58
CA ASP A 63 10.21 -11.12 -4.49
C ASP A 63 9.09 -12.17 -4.42
N HIS A 64 8.67 -12.54 -3.20
CA HIS A 64 7.59 -13.49 -2.96
C HIS A 64 6.25 -13.02 -3.53
N LEU A 65 5.98 -11.71 -3.43
CA LEU A 65 4.80 -11.06 -4.01
C LEU A 65 4.97 -10.77 -5.51
N ARG A 66 6.05 -11.24 -6.14
CA ARG A 66 6.37 -11.03 -7.57
C ARG A 66 6.30 -9.57 -7.98
N GLU A 67 6.80 -8.68 -7.12
CA GLU A 67 6.87 -7.25 -7.39
C GLU A 67 5.48 -6.61 -7.62
N LYS A 68 4.41 -7.30 -7.24
CA LYS A 68 3.01 -6.82 -7.38
C LYS A 68 2.74 -5.58 -6.54
N HIS A 69 3.48 -5.42 -5.44
CA HIS A 69 3.38 -4.31 -4.52
C HIS A 69 4.72 -3.62 -4.35
N ASP A 70 4.77 -2.30 -4.50
CA ASP A 70 5.98 -1.52 -4.25
C ASP A 70 6.43 -1.60 -2.79
N TYR A 71 7.73 -1.39 -2.56
CA TYR A 71 8.34 -1.28 -1.23
C TYR A 71 7.60 -0.32 -0.29
N PHE A 72 6.98 0.74 -0.83
CA PHE A 72 6.15 1.66 -0.05
C PHE A 72 4.98 0.95 0.62
N LYS A 73 4.18 0.17 -0.14
CA LYS A 73 3.02 -0.58 0.37
C LYS A 73 3.44 -1.67 1.36
N LEU A 74 4.54 -2.37 1.06
CA LEU A 74 5.08 -3.41 1.95
C LEU A 74 5.47 -2.82 3.31
N ARG A 75 6.21 -1.72 3.31
CA ARG A 75 6.62 -1.01 4.53
C ARG A 75 5.39 -0.47 5.28
N LEU A 76 4.41 0.05 4.55
CA LEU A 76 3.16 0.55 5.11
C LEU A 76 2.38 -0.55 5.84
N ALA A 77 2.26 -1.72 5.23
CA ALA A 77 1.62 -2.90 5.83
C ALA A 77 2.31 -3.32 7.14
N VAL A 78 3.65 -3.33 7.16
CA VAL A 78 4.42 -3.65 8.38
C VAL A 78 4.12 -2.65 9.50
N HIS A 79 4.15 -1.35 9.20
CA HIS A 79 3.83 -0.31 10.19
C HIS A 79 2.37 -0.39 10.66
N TYR A 80 1.43 -0.66 9.74
CA TYR A 80 0.02 -0.82 10.08
C TYR A 80 -0.20 -2.00 11.03
N GLN A 81 0.44 -3.14 10.77
CA GLN A 81 0.37 -4.30 11.66
C GLN A 81 0.92 -3.99 13.06
N LYS A 82 2.04 -3.27 13.17
CA LYS A 82 2.59 -2.86 14.48
C LYS A 82 1.62 -1.97 15.26
N ARG A 83 1.01 -1.00 14.56
CA ARG A 83 -0.01 -0.11 15.13
C ARG A 83 -1.25 -0.89 15.60
N LEU A 84 -1.70 -1.89 14.84
CA LEU A 84 -2.82 -2.76 15.23
C LEU A 84 -2.49 -3.63 16.45
N ARG A 85 -1.23 -4.04 16.62
CA ARG A 85 -0.76 -4.80 17.78
C ARG A 85 -0.54 -3.95 19.04
N GLY A 86 -0.71 -2.62 18.96
CA GLY A 86 -0.60 -1.72 20.10
C GLY A 86 0.85 -1.47 20.57
N ASP A 87 1.84 -1.78 19.74
CA ASP A 87 3.25 -1.49 20.02
C ASP A 87 3.54 -0.06 19.53
N GLY A 88 3.28 0.91 20.40
CA GLY A 88 3.44 2.35 20.14
C GLY A 88 3.82 3.10 21.40
#